data_AF-A0A6H2DS21-F1
#
_entry.id   AF-A0A6H2DS21-F1
#
_cell.length_a   1.000
_cell.length_b   1.000
_cell.length_c   1.000
_cell.angle_alpha   90.00
_cell.angle_beta   90.00
_cell.angle_gamma   90.00
#
_symmetry.space_group_name_H-M   'P 1'
#
loop_
_entity.id
_entity.type
_entity.pdbx_description
1 polymer ?
#
loop_
_entity_poly.entity_id
_entity_poly.type
_entity_poly.pdbx_seq_one_letter_code
_entity_poly.pdbx_strand_id
1 'polypeptide(L)' 'MINTIEQPVKVLRAPQIKQDGVFDFASSPTPPELASSFANGVDIYIPELTHFMPMQDPERIAALIFED' A
#
# COMPACT_ATOMS: atom_id res chain seq x y z
N MET A 1 -19.88 4.93 0.28
CA MET A 1 -19.00 4.22 1.24
C MET A 1 -18.04 3.38 0.41
N ILE A 2 -16.78 3.21 0.80
CA ILE A 2 -15.81 2.50 -0.07
C ILE A 2 -16.16 1.01 -0.28
N ASN A 3 -16.99 0.44 0.60
CA ASN A 3 -17.56 -0.90 0.45
C ASN A 3 -18.57 -1.04 -0.71
N THR A 4 -18.95 0.04 -1.41
CA THR A 4 -19.81 -0.03 -2.61
C THR A 4 -19.01 -0.08 -3.92
N ILE A 5 -17.67 -0.11 -3.84
CA ILE A 5 -16.80 -0.26 -5.01
C ILE A 5 -16.68 -1.75 -5.30
N GLU A 6 -17.25 -2.18 -6.44
CA GLU A 6 -17.29 -3.59 -6.84
C GLU A 6 -16.07 -4.01 -7.65
N GLN A 7 -15.34 -3.07 -8.25
CA GLN A 7 -14.09 -3.36 -8.94
C GLN A 7 -13.05 -3.94 -7.95
N PRO A 8 -12.23 -4.92 -8.36
CA PRO A 8 -11.11 -5.39 -7.55
C PRO A 8 -10.18 -4.24 -7.16
N VAL A 9 -9.76 -4.21 -5.88
CA VAL A 9 -8.86 -3.18 -5.36
C VAL A 9 -7.64 -3.84 -4.72
N LYS A 10 -6.46 -3.49 -5.20
CA LYS A 10 -5.18 -3.85 -4.55
C LYS A 10 -4.71 -2.67 -3.70
N VAL A 11 -4.52 -2.89 -2.41
CA VAL A 11 -3.93 -1.91 -1.48
C VAL A 11 -2.49 -2.33 -1.20
N LEU A 12 -1.54 -1.61 -1.79
CA LEU A 12 -0.12 -1.85 -1.58
C LEU A 12 0.32 -1.07 -0.34
N ARG A 13 0.91 -1.75 0.65
CA ARG A 13 1.34 -1.14 1.91
C ARG A 13 2.81 -1.42 2.22
N ALA A 14 3.51 -0.36 2.57
CA ALA A 14 4.81 -0.41 3.24
C ALA A 14 4.64 -0.49 4.78
N PRO A 15 5.72 -0.71 5.54
CA PRO A 15 5.69 -0.65 7.01
C PRO A 15 5.26 0.72 7.54
N GLN A 16 4.53 0.71 8.66
CA GLN A 16 4.36 1.88 9.52
C GLN A 16 5.59 1.97 10.42
N ILE A 17 6.49 2.89 10.09
CA ILE A 17 7.75 3.11 10.80
C ILE A 17 7.50 4.13 11.91
N LYS A 18 8.01 3.83 13.11
CA LYS A 18 7.97 4.78 14.24
C LYS A 18 8.88 5.96 13.92
N GLN A 19 8.33 7.17 13.87
CA GLN A 19 9.10 8.38 13.64
C GLN A 19 9.76 8.81 14.96
N ASP A 20 11.08 8.70 15.04
CA ASP A 20 11.87 9.11 16.23
C ASP A 20 12.44 10.56 16.10
N GLY A 21 12.02 11.33 15.09
CA GLY A 21 12.46 12.71 14.82
C GLY A 21 12.29 13.13 13.34
N VAL A 22 12.69 14.37 13.02
CA VAL A 22 12.66 15.07 11.69
C VAL A 22 11.89 14.35 10.58
N PHE A 23 10.64 14.78 10.33
CA PHE A 23 9.81 14.52 9.13
C PHE A 23 10.29 13.39 8.20
N ASP A 24 10.23 12.14 8.67
CA ASP A 24 10.54 10.98 7.84
C ASP A 24 9.27 10.52 7.10
N PHE A 25 9.22 10.81 5.80
CA PHE A 25 8.12 10.45 4.91
C PHE A 25 8.20 8.99 4.42
N ALA A 26 9.17 8.19 4.88
CA ALA A 26 9.29 6.79 4.50
C ALA A 26 8.18 5.90 5.09
N SER A 27 7.58 6.30 6.21
CA SER A 27 6.52 5.53 6.86
C SER A 27 5.26 5.46 6.01
N SER A 28 4.66 4.27 5.88
CA SER A 28 3.38 4.10 5.19
C SER A 28 2.26 4.81 5.96
N PRO A 29 1.52 5.75 5.35
CA PRO A 29 0.35 6.36 5.99
C PRO A 29 -0.89 5.44 5.92
N THR A 30 -0.81 4.33 5.19
CA THR A 30 -1.97 3.48 4.87
C THR A 30 -2.35 2.57 6.05
N PRO A 31 -3.60 2.64 6.56
CA PRO A 31 -4.05 1.75 7.62
C PRO A 31 -4.06 0.27 7.19
N PRO A 32 -3.65 -0.68 8.04
CA PRO A 32 -3.68 -2.12 7.74
C PRO A 32 -5.07 -2.66 7.37
N GLU A 33 -6.14 -2.04 7.85
CA GLU A 33 -7.53 -2.43 7.66
C GLU A 33 -8.20 -1.78 6.43
N LEU A 34 -7.47 -0.98 5.65
CA LEU A 34 -8.07 -0.29 4.50
C LEU A 34 -8.58 -1.28 3.44
N ALA A 35 -7.82 -2.34 3.15
CA ALA A 35 -8.21 -3.33 2.15
C ALA A 35 -9.52 -4.04 2.50
N SER A 36 -9.72 -4.41 3.77
CA SER A 36 -10.94 -5.10 4.23
C SER A 36 -12.18 -4.21 4.23
N SER A 37 -12.03 -2.90 4.02
CA SER A 37 -13.14 -1.98 3.90
C SER A 37 -13.73 -1.90 2.48
N PHE A 38 -13.02 -2.43 1.47
CA PHE A 38 -13.53 -2.58 0.10
C PHE A 38 -14.30 -3.89 -0.07
N ALA A 39 -15.25 -3.94 -1.01
CA ALA A 39 -16.00 -5.18 -1.28
C ALA A 39 -15.10 -6.31 -1.79
N ASN A 40 -14.13 -5.96 -2.65
CA ASN A 40 -13.18 -6.88 -3.28
C ASN A 40 -11.73 -6.40 -3.08
N GLY A 41 -11.38 -6.05 -1.84
CA GLY A 41 -10.05 -5.54 -1.48
C GLY A 41 -9.04 -6.63 -1.15
N VAL A 42 -7.82 -6.51 -1.67
CA VAL A 42 -6.67 -7.34 -1.33
C VAL A 42 -5.56 -6.46 -0.78
N ASP A 43 -4.99 -6.88 0.35
CA ASP A 43 -3.84 -6.23 0.96
C ASP A 43 -2.53 -6.88 0.47
N ILE A 44 -1.63 -6.06 -0.07
CA ILE A 44 -0.29 -6.50 -0.50
C ILE A 44 0.73 -5.77 0.37
N TYR A 45 1.25 -6.47 1.38
CA TYR A 45 2.24 -5.94 2.29
C TYR A 45 3.67 -6.15 1.76
N ILE A 46 4.42 -5.06 1.63
CA ILE A 46 5.77 -5.03 1.05
C ILE A 46 6.75 -4.49 2.13
N PRO A 47 7.18 -5.34 3.08
CA PRO A 47 7.97 -4.92 4.24
C PRO A 47 9.36 -4.36 3.92
N GLU A 48 9.89 -4.64 2.73
CA GLU A 48 11.22 -4.24 2.27
C GLU A 48 11.25 -2.85 1.61
N LEU A 49 10.08 -2.26 1.32
CA LEU A 49 9.96 -0.92 0.71
C LEU A 49 9.31 0.08 1.69
N THR A 50 9.36 1.35 1.32
CA THR A 50 8.81 2.47 2.09
C THR A 50 7.59 3.07 1.39
N HIS A 51 7.07 4.18 1.89
CA HIS A 51 6.08 5.00 1.17
C HIS A 51 6.52 5.35 -0.26
N PHE A 52 7.83 5.42 -0.50
CA PHE A 52 8.42 5.67 -1.82
C PHE A 52 8.63 4.40 -2.66
N MET A 53 7.89 3.32 -2.40
CA MET A 53 7.96 2.07 -3.18
C MET A 53 7.95 2.25 -4.71
N PRO A 54 7.19 3.20 -5.32
CA PRO A 54 7.23 3.37 -6.78
C PRO A 54 8.58 3.89 -7.29
N MET A 55 9.38 4.54 -6.43
CA MET A 55 10.73 5.02 -6.75
C MET A 55 11.81 4.00 -6.41
N GLN A 56 11.62 3.21 -5.34
CA GLN A 56 12.60 2.23 -4.89
C GLN A 56 12.65 0.98 -5.78
N ASP A 57 11.49 0.52 -6.25
CA ASP A 57 11.37 -0.68 -7.10
C ASP A 57 10.24 -0.48 -8.14
N PRO A 58 10.46 0.40 -9.13
CA PRO A 58 9.42 0.75 -10.11
C PRO A 58 8.93 -0.45 -10.93
N GLU A 59 9.81 -1.41 -11.24
CA GLU A 59 9.47 -2.58 -12.04
C GLU A 59 8.51 -3.49 -11.28
N ARG A 60 8.78 -3.80 -10.01
CA ARG A 60 7.89 -4.61 -9.19
C ARG A 60 6.54 -3.91 -8.96
N ILE A 61 6.55 -2.62 -8.67
CA ILE A 61 5.30 -1.88 -8.44
C ILE A 61 4.46 -1.83 -9.72
N ALA A 62 5.10 -1.66 -10.90
CA ALA A 62 4.40 -1.74 -12.18
C ALA A 62 3.82 -3.13 -12.42
N ALA A 63 4.55 -4.21 -12.12
CA ALA A 63 4.05 -5.58 -12.28
C ALA A 63 2.77 -5.82 -11.46
N LEU A 64 2.72 -5.35 -10.21
CA LEU A 64 1.53 -5.47 -9.35
C LEU A 64 0.28 -4.74 -9.88
N ILE A 65 0.46 -3.74 -10.76
CA ILE A 65 -0.63 -3.03 -11.44
C ILE A 65 -1.16 -3.84 -12.64
N PHE A 66 -0.29 -4.60 -13.32
CA PHE A 66 -0.66 -5.40 -14.49
C PHE A 66 -1.17 -6.80 -14.16
N GLU A 67 -0.83 -7.33 -12.99
CA GLU A 67 -1.37 -8.60 -12.51
C GLU A 67 -2.89 -8.50 -12.29
N ASP A 68 -3.64 -9.56 -12.63
CA ASP A 68 -5.07 -9.69 -12.34
C ASP A 68 -5.30 -10.16 -10.89
#